data_AF-A0A2I0NT95-F1
#
_entry.id   AF-A0A2I0NT95-F1
#
_cell.length_a   1.000
_cell.length_b   1.000
_cell.length_c   1.000
_cell.angle_alpha   90.00
_cell.angle_beta   90.00
_cell.angle_gamma   90.00
#
_symmetry.space_group_name_H-M   'P 1'
#
loop_
_entity.id
_entity.type
_entity.pdbx_description
1 polymer ?
#
loop_
_entity_poly.entity_id
_entity_poly.type
_entity_poly.pdbx_seq_one_letter_code
_entity_poly.pdbx_strand_id
1 'polypeptide(L)'
;MKRNIQIEALDQIPLEKQRIELVERKCLGHPDSLADGIAESISQALCKTYLEEFGVVLHHNTDQGEVVAGESRPKFGGGRMIRP
;
A
#
# COMPACT_ATOMS: atom_id res chain seq x y z
N MET A 1 18.65 -26.16 10.73
CA MET A 1 19.16 -24.98 11.46
C MET A 1 18.23 -24.65 12.61
N LYS A 2 18.76 -24.32 13.80
CA LYS A 2 17.94 -23.88 14.94
C LYS A 2 17.61 -22.39 14.75
N ARG A 3 16.34 -22.00 14.89
CA ARG A 3 15.93 -20.59 14.73
C ARG A 3 16.48 -19.75 15.89
N ASN A 4 16.95 -18.54 15.59
CA ASN A 4 17.40 -17.58 16.60
C ASN A 4 16.21 -16.75 17.11
N ILE A 5 15.42 -17.33 18.00
CA ILE A 5 14.25 -16.66 18.60
C ILE A 5 14.67 -16.14 19.97
N GLN A 6 14.46 -14.85 20.19
CA GLN A 6 14.72 -14.17 21.47
C GLN A 6 13.39 -13.71 22.07
N ILE A 7 13.25 -13.89 23.37
CA ILE A 7 12.07 -13.49 24.14
C ILE A 7 12.58 -12.69 25.33
N GLU A 8 12.09 -11.46 25.47
CA GLU A 8 12.47 -10.54 26.54
C GLU A 8 11.25 -9.81 27.09
N ALA A 9 11.34 -9.38 28.35
CA ALA A 9 10.31 -8.55 28.96
C ALA A 9 10.49 -7.10 28.51
N LEU A 10 9.40 -6.45 28.15
CA LEU A 10 9.40 -5.07 27.67
C LEU A 10 9.03 -4.11 28.80
N ASP A 11 9.92 -3.19 29.14
CA ASP A 11 9.68 -2.14 30.15
C ASP A 11 9.13 -0.87 29.48
N GLN A 12 7.85 -0.89 29.12
CA GLN A 12 7.17 0.25 28.50
C GLN A 12 5.74 0.43 29.03
N ILE A 13 5.25 1.67 29.03
CA ILE A 13 3.83 1.97 29.31
C ILE A 13 2.98 1.49 28.12
N PRO A 14 1.96 0.63 28.33
CA PRO A 14 1.03 0.22 27.28
C PRO A 14 0.44 1.42 26.54
N LEU A 15 0.22 1.29 25.24
CA LEU A 15 -0.23 2.39 24.38
C LEU A 15 -1.52 3.05 24.92
N GLU A 16 -2.47 2.23 25.36
CA GLU A 16 -3.76 2.65 25.91
C GLU A 16 -3.65 3.38 27.27
N LYS A 17 -2.47 3.32 27.91
CA LYS A 17 -2.16 4.02 29.17
C LYS A 17 -1.30 5.26 28.96
N GLN A 18 -0.89 5.56 27.73
CA GLN A 18 -0.15 6.77 27.43
C GLN A 18 -1.06 8.00 27.52
N ARG A 19 -0.46 9.17 27.71
CA ARG A 19 -1.20 10.42 27.88
C ARG A 19 -1.86 10.90 26.58
N ILE A 20 -1.24 10.61 25.44
CA ILE A 20 -1.62 11.11 24.11
C ILE A 20 -1.44 9.98 23.11
N GLU A 21 -2.44 9.77 22.25
CA GLU A 21 -2.39 8.83 21.14
C GLU A 21 -2.92 9.54 19.88
N LEU A 22 -2.28 9.31 18.73
CA LEU A 22 -2.70 9.81 17.43
C LEU A 22 -2.63 8.68 16.40
N VAL A 23 -3.72 8.51 15.65
CA VAL A 23 -3.85 7.48 14.62
C VAL A 23 -4.37 8.12 13.34
N GLU A 24 -3.76 7.75 12.20
CA GLU A 24 -4.18 8.17 10.86
C GLU A 24 -4.41 6.95 9.97
N ARG A 25 -5.41 7.04 9.09
CA ARG A 25 -5.64 6.05 8.02
C ARG A 25 -5.87 6.77 6.69
N LYS A 26 -5.06 6.43 5.69
CA LYS A 26 -5.31 6.79 4.29
C LYS A 26 -6.31 5.79 3.70
N CYS A 27 -7.45 6.29 3.23
CA CYS A 27 -8.53 5.47 2.68
C CYS A 27 -8.27 5.10 1.21
N LEU A 28 -9.09 4.22 0.64
CA LEU A 28 -8.90 3.66 -0.70
C LEU A 28 -8.69 4.69 -1.83
N GLY A 29 -9.32 5.87 -1.74
CA GLY A 29 -9.19 6.93 -2.73
C GLY A 29 -8.04 7.91 -2.49
N HIS A 30 -7.27 7.74 -1.41
CA HIS A 30 -6.10 8.56 -1.14
C HIS A 30 -5.02 8.24 -2.20
N PRO A 31 -4.37 9.24 -2.83
CA PRO A 31 -3.36 9.01 -3.86
C PRO A 31 -2.27 8.01 -3.47
N ASP A 32 -1.73 8.12 -2.25
CA ASP A 32 -0.73 7.16 -1.75
C ASP A 32 -1.28 5.73 -1.65
N SER A 33 -2.50 5.54 -1.14
CA SER A 33 -3.10 4.20 -1.07
C SER A 33 -3.46 3.65 -2.46
N LEU A 34 -3.73 4.51 -3.43
CA LEU A 34 -3.85 4.11 -4.83
C LEU A 34 -2.49 3.65 -5.37
N ALA A 35 -1.40 4.37 -5.09
CA ALA A 35 -0.06 3.98 -5.50
C ALA A 35 0.34 2.62 -4.90
N ASP A 36 0.14 2.44 -3.58
CA ASP A 36 0.37 1.17 -2.88
C ASP A 36 -0.46 0.03 -3.50
N GLY A 37 -1.75 0.28 -3.73
CA GLY A 37 -2.67 -0.70 -4.29
C GLY A 37 -2.33 -1.08 -5.73
N ILE A 38 -1.90 -0.13 -6.56
CA ILE A 38 -1.46 -0.37 -7.94
C ILE A 38 -0.18 -1.21 -7.95
N ALA A 39 0.83 -0.83 -7.16
CA ALA A 39 2.09 -1.56 -7.03
C ALA A 39 1.85 -3.03 -6.66
N GLU A 40 1.07 -3.26 -5.61
CA GLU A 40 0.73 -4.62 -5.15
C GLU A 40 -0.09 -5.40 -6.19
N SER A 41 -1.04 -4.75 -6.87
CA SER A 41 -1.84 -5.39 -7.93
C SER A 41 -0.97 -5.85 -9.10
N ILE A 42 0.05 -5.06 -9.47
CA ILE A 42 1.01 -5.43 -10.52
C ILE A 42 1.86 -6.61 -10.05
N SER A 43 2.40 -6.57 -8.83
CA SER A 43 3.17 -7.67 -8.22
C SER A 43 2.40 -9.00 -8.26
N GLN A 44 1.13 -8.99 -7.81
CA GLN A 44 0.28 -10.17 -7.81
C GLN A 44 0.01 -10.70 -9.23
N ALA A 45 -0.25 -9.81 -10.19
CA ALA A 45 -0.45 -10.18 -11.58
C ALA A 45 0.82 -10.83 -12.17
N LEU A 46 2.00 -10.26 -11.93
CA LEU A 46 3.28 -10.83 -12.36
C LEU A 46 3.54 -12.19 -11.72
N CYS A 47 3.32 -12.32 -10.41
CA CYS A 47 3.45 -13.60 -9.71
C CYS A 47 2.57 -14.68 -10.34
N LYS A 48 1.30 -14.36 -10.59
CA LYS A 48 0.35 -15.29 -11.21
C LYS A 48 0.80 -15.70 -12.60
N THR A 49 1.15 -14.73 -13.45
CA THR A 49 1.65 -15.02 -14.80
C THR A 49 2.94 -15.84 -14.78
N TYR A 50 3.87 -15.57 -13.87
CA TYR A 50 5.10 -16.35 -13.77
C TYR A 50 4.86 -17.80 -13.34
N LEU A 51 3.94 -18.03 -12.42
CA LEU A 51 3.53 -19.38 -12.04
C LEU A 51 2.85 -20.12 -13.19
N GLU A 52 1.99 -19.44 -13.95
CA GLU A 52 1.29 -20.02 -15.11
C GLU A 52 2.25 -20.39 -16.25
N GLU A 53 3.21 -19.51 -16.56
CA GLU A 53 4.10 -19.67 -17.72
C GLU A 53 5.39 -20.46 -17.40
N PHE A 54 5.92 -20.33 -16.18
CA PHE A 54 7.24 -20.85 -15.81
C PHE A 54 7.21 -21.79 -14.59
N GLY A 55 6.07 -21.96 -13.92
CA GLY A 55 5.94 -22.80 -12.72
C GLY A 55 6.68 -22.26 -11.49
N VAL A 56 7.22 -21.04 -11.56
CA VAL A 56 7.97 -20.38 -10.49
C VAL A 56 7.79 -18.88 -10.59
N VAL A 57 7.79 -18.18 -9.46
CA VAL A 57 7.82 -16.71 -9.44
C VAL A 57 9.23 -16.24 -9.81
N LEU A 58 9.34 -15.48 -10.90
CA LEU A 58 10.59 -14.81 -11.27
C LEU A 58 10.79 -13.54 -10.44
N HIS A 59 12.04 -13.13 -10.25
CA HIS A 59 12.38 -11.95 -9.47
C HIS A 59 11.83 -10.67 -10.13
N HIS A 60 11.08 -9.88 -9.37
CA HIS A 60 10.59 -8.56 -9.75
C HIS A 60 10.31 -7.73 -8.48
N ASN A 61 10.40 -6.41 -8.61
CA ASN A 61 9.93 -5.46 -7.60
C ASN A 61 9.14 -4.36 -8.32
N THR A 62 7.95 -4.06 -7.83
CA THR A 62 7.00 -3.11 -8.47
C THR A 62 6.51 -2.05 -7.48
N ASP A 63 7.27 -1.87 -6.39
CA ASP A 63 7.08 -0.93 -5.29
C ASP A 63 7.38 0.53 -5.67
N GLN A 64 7.60 0.80 -6.96
CA GLN A 64 7.94 2.12 -7.48
C GLN A 64 6.90 2.53 -8.54
N GLY A 65 6.23 3.65 -8.30
CA GLY A 65 5.22 4.21 -9.19
C GLY A 65 4.77 5.58 -8.69
N GLU A 66 4.29 6.42 -9.62
CA GLU A 66 3.88 7.79 -9.32
C GLU A 66 2.42 8.00 -9.72
N VAL A 67 1.61 8.53 -8.79
CA VAL A 67 0.25 8.99 -9.08
C VAL A 67 0.28 10.51 -9.22
N VAL A 68 0.42 10.99 -10.46
CA VAL A 68 0.48 12.42 -10.75
C VAL A 68 -0.92 13.02 -10.81
N ALA A 69 -1.15 14.12 -10.10
CA ALA A 69 -2.45 14.78 -10.06
C ALA A 69 -2.83 15.46 -11.39
N GLY A 70 -4.03 15.14 -11.86
CA GLY A 70 -4.71 15.85 -12.95
C GLY A 70 -5.43 17.12 -12.50
N GLU A 71 -6.46 17.51 -13.25
CA GLU A 71 -7.31 18.67 -12.97
C GLU A 71 -8.78 18.35 -13.26
N SER A 72 -9.71 18.81 -12.41
CA SER A 72 -11.13 18.63 -12.62
C SER A 72 -11.95 19.87 -12.27
N ARG A 73 -13.12 20.00 -12.88
CA ARG A 73 -14.11 21.04 -12.59
C ARG A 73 -15.41 20.40 -12.08
N PRO A 74 -15.48 20.06 -10.79
CA PRO A 74 -16.68 19.49 -10.20
C PRO A 74 -17.81 20.53 -10.11
N LYS A 75 -19.06 20.09 -10.29
CA LYS A 75 -20.28 20.88 -10.04
C LYS A 75 -21.42 19.94 -9.64
N PHE A 76 -22.44 20.46 -8.97
CA PHE A 76 -23.65 19.68 -8.69
C PHE A 76 -24.30 19.18 -9.97
N GLY A 77 -24.84 17.96 -9.94
CA GLY A 77 -25.42 17.30 -11.12
C GLY A 77 -24.38 16.79 -12.14
N GLY A 78 -23.09 16.83 -11.80
CA GLY A 78 -22.01 16.22 -12.59
C GLY A 78 -20.97 17.23 -13.05
N GLY A 79 -19.68 16.90 -12.93
CA GLY A 79 -18.54 17.73 -13.34
C GLY A 79 -17.88 17.27 -14.64
N ARG A 80 -16.64 17.71 -14.86
CA ARG A 80 -15.77 17.15 -15.90
C ARG A 80 -14.32 17.08 -15.44
N MET A 81 -13.60 16.08 -15.91
CA MET A 81 -12.14 16.08 -15.89
C MET A 81 -11.65 17.08 -16.96
N ILE A 82 -10.64 17.88 -16.62
CA ILE A 82 -9.99 18.84 -17.54
C ILE A 82 -8.69 18.24 -18.06
N ARG A 83 -7.89 17.66 -17.16
CA ARG A 83 -6.61 17.03 -17.45
C ARG A 83 -6.53 15.73 -16.66
N PRO A 84 -6.15 14.61 -17.30
CA PRO A 84 -5.86 13.38 -16.56
C PRO A 84 -4.68 13.58 -15.62
#